data_AF-A0A9X8G7M2-F1
#
_entry.id   AF-A0A9X8G7M2-F1
#
_cell.length_a   1.000
_cell.length_b   1.000
_cell.length_c   1.000
_cell.angle_alpha   90.00
_cell.angle_beta   90.00
_cell.angle_gamma   90.00
#
_symmetry.space_group_name_H-M   'P 1'
#
loop_
_entity.id
_entity.type
_entity.pdbx_description
1 polymer ?
#
loop_
_entity_poly.entity_id
_entity_poly.type
_entity_poly.pdbx_seq_one_letter_code
_entity_poly.pdbx_strand_id
1 'polypeptide(L)' 'MERKVKKMMADLQFIMNHGQISVDFMDQGYKRMLFSALEATGKQFNVYTNEHNETILFLELV' A
#
# COMPACT_ATOMS: atom_id res chain seq x y z
N MET A 1 2.63 -9.31 -15.52
CA MET A 1 2.24 -9.42 -14.10
C MET A 1 3.43 -9.36 -13.16
N GLU A 2 4.56 -10.03 -13.45
CA GLU A 2 5.72 -10.12 -12.55
C GLU A 2 6.24 -8.78 -12.00
N ARG A 3 6.31 -7.72 -12.83
CA ARG A 3 6.76 -6.40 -12.37
C ARG A 3 5.85 -5.80 -11.30
N LYS A 4 4.53 -5.99 -11.40
CA LYS A 4 3.57 -5.49 -10.40
C LYS A 4 3.69 -6.26 -9.09
N VAL A 5 3.86 -7.57 -9.15
CA VAL A 5 4.06 -8.42 -7.95
C VAL A 5 5.37 -8.07 -7.25
N LYS A 6 6.47 -7.91 -7.99
CA LYS A 6 7.76 -7.49 -7.41
C LYS A 6 7.66 -6.13 -6.71
N LYS A 7 6.99 -5.16 -7.36
CA LYS A 7 6.73 -3.85 -6.74
C LYS A 7 5.92 -4.00 -5.46
N MET A 8 4.82 -4.77 -5.50
CA MET A 8 3.98 -5.04 -4.33
C MET A 8 4.78 -5.66 -3.18
N MET A 9 5.65 -6.63 -3.46
CA MET A 9 6.49 -7.25 -2.42
C MET A 9 7.52 -6.27 -1.83
N ALA A 10 8.07 -5.37 -2.64
CA ALA A 10 8.98 -4.34 -2.16
C ALA A 10 8.24 -3.31 -1.29
N ASP A 11 7.08 -2.84 -1.74
CA ASP A 11 6.25 -1.88 -1.01
C ASP A 11 5.73 -2.48 0.30
N LEU A 12 5.34 -3.77 0.30
CA LEU A 12 4.95 -4.49 1.50
C LEU A 12 6.11 -4.60 2.49
N GLN A 13 7.31 -4.96 2.04
CA GLN A 13 8.49 -4.98 2.93
C GLN A 13 8.82 -3.59 3.45
N PHE A 14 8.66 -2.56 2.63
CA PHE A 14 8.91 -1.18 3.01
C PHE A 14 7.98 -0.73 4.12
N ILE A 15 6.65 -0.88 3.96
CA ILE A 15 5.69 -0.52 5.01
C ILE A 15 5.89 -1.35 6.29
N MET A 16 6.23 -2.64 6.18
CA MET A 16 6.52 -3.47 7.35
C MET A 16 7.75 -3.01 8.14
N ASN A 17 8.73 -2.39 7.49
CA ASN A 17 9.96 -1.91 8.12
C ASN A 17 9.88 -0.44 8.58
N HIS A 18 9.17 0.40 7.83
CA HIS A 18 9.12 1.85 8.05
C HIS A 18 7.81 2.34 8.65
N GLY A 19 6.81 1.46 8.76
CA GLY A 19 5.49 1.77 9.30
C GLY A 19 4.56 2.45 8.30
N GLN A 20 5.06 3.10 7.24
CA GLN A 20 4.19 3.80 6.30
C GLN A 20 4.71 3.81 4.85
N ILE A 21 3.80 3.98 3.89
CA ILE A 21 4.12 4.18 2.47
C ILE A 21 3.07 5.04 1.77
N SER A 22 3.48 5.76 0.72
CA SER A 22 2.58 6.43 -0.23
C SER A 22 2.47 5.63 -1.51
N VAL A 23 1.26 5.40 -1.99
CA VAL A 23 0.99 4.68 -3.24
C VAL A 23 0.04 5.46 -4.14
N ASP A 24 0.28 5.37 -5.44
CA ASP A 24 -0.61 5.91 -6.46
C ASP A 24 -1.94 5.13 -6.46
N PHE A 25 -3.04 5.85 -6.27
CA PHE A 25 -4.39 5.31 -6.14
C PHE A 25 -5.03 4.89 -7.47
N MET A 26 -4.52 5.38 -8.60
CA MET A 26 -5.15 5.18 -9.90
C MET A 26 -5.06 3.72 -10.37
N ASP A 27 -4.07 2.95 -9.89
CA ASP A 27 -3.97 1.52 -10.18
C ASP A 27 -4.81 0.69 -9.18
N GLN A 28 -6.11 0.55 -9.47
CA GLN A 28 -7.05 -0.22 -8.65
C GLN A 28 -6.61 -1.68 -8.45
N GLY A 29 -5.97 -2.29 -9.46
CA GLY A 29 -5.48 -3.66 -9.37
C GLY A 29 -4.31 -3.78 -8.40
N TYR A 30 -3.40 -2.80 -8.42
CA TYR A 30 -2.31 -2.70 -7.47
C TYR A 30 -2.81 -2.49 -6.04
N LYS A 31 -3.75 -1.57 -5.85
CA LYS A 31 -4.38 -1.30 -4.55
C LYS A 31 -4.97 -2.56 -3.94
N ARG A 32 -5.76 -3.32 -4.71
CA ARG A 32 -6.40 -4.55 -4.23
C ARG A 32 -5.35 -5.59 -3.81
N MET A 33 -4.27 -5.75 -4.57
CA MET A 33 -3.18 -6.67 -4.22
C MET A 33 -2.47 -6.23 -2.93
N LEU A 34 -2.11 -4.95 -2.81
CA LEU A 34 -1.40 -4.45 -1.64
C LEU A 34 -2.25 -4.55 -0.35
N PHE A 35 -3.54 -4.22 -0.43
CA PHE A 35 -4.44 -4.34 0.72
C PHE A 35 -4.63 -5.79 1.14
N SER A 36 -4.86 -6.69 0.18
CA SER A 36 -4.97 -8.12 0.48
C SER A 36 -3.70 -8.67 1.14
N ALA A 37 -2.53 -8.20 0.67
CA ALA A 37 -1.25 -8.59 1.26
C ALA A 37 -1.07 -8.04 2.68
N LEU A 38 -1.46 -6.79 2.93
CA LEU A 38 -1.44 -6.19 4.26
C LEU A 38 -2.39 -6.90 5.23
N GLU A 39 -3.63 -7.18 4.81
CA GLU A 39 -4.60 -7.95 5.59
C GLU A 39 -4.05 -9.34 5.93
N ALA A 40 -3.37 -10.00 5.00
CA ALA A 40 -2.74 -11.30 5.23
C ALA A 40 -1.59 -11.25 6.25
N THR A 41 -0.98 -10.08 6.52
CA THR A 41 0.01 -9.93 7.62
C THR A 41 -0.64 -9.92 9.01
N GLY A 42 -1.96 -9.74 9.09
CA GLY A 42 -2.70 -9.62 10.35
C GLY A 42 -2.46 -8.30 11.09
N LYS A 43 -1.70 -7.36 10.53
CA LYS A 43 -1.49 -6.03 11.10
C LYS A 43 -2.64 -5.10 10.74
N GLN A 44 -3.02 -4.26 11.69
CA GLN A 44 -3.94 -3.17 11.44
C GLN A 44 -3.20 -2.05 10.69
N PHE A 45 -3.90 -1.37 9.80
CA PHE A 45 -3.35 -0.23 9.07
C PHE A 45 -4.43 0.81 8.81
N ASN A 46 -4.03 2.06 8.82
CA ASN A 46 -4.84 3.21 8.45
C ASN A 46 -4.60 3.58 6.99
N VAL A 47 -5.63 4.13 6.36
CA VAL A 47 -5.58 4.61 4.99
C VAL A 47 -5.99 6.08 4.98
N TYR A 48 -5.13 6.94 4.46
CA TYR A 48 -5.40 8.37 4.33
C TYR A 48 -5.24 8.81 2.88
N THR A 49 -6.14 9.66 2.39
CA THR A 49 -5.99 10.34 1.09
C THR A 49 -5.35 11.70 1.31
N ASN A 50 -4.45 12.13 0.41
CA ASN A 50 -4.00 13.51 0.44
C ASN A 50 -5.14 14.44 0.01
N GLU A 51 -5.59 15.35 0.87
CA GLU A 51 -6.65 16.33 0.54
C GLU A 51 -6.26 17.25 -0.63
N HIS A 52 -4.96 17.42 -0.88
CA HIS A 52 -4.44 18.23 -1.99
C HIS A 52 -4.13 17.44 -3.25
N ASN A 53 -4.12 16.09 -3.16
CA ASN A 53 -3.80 15.23 -4.28
C ASN A 53 -4.52 13.89 -4.15
N GLU A 54 -5.74 13.83 -4.67
CA GLU A 54 -6.64 12.66 -4.63
C GLU A 54 -6.06 11.40 -5.31
N THR A 55 -4.92 11.54 -5.98
CA THR A 55 -4.21 10.45 -6.66
C THR A 55 -3.25 9.68 -5.74
N ILE A 56 -3.00 10.14 -4.52
CA ILE A 56 -2.06 9.50 -3.58
C ILE A 56 -2.81 9.00 -2.33
N LEU A 57 -2.62 7.72 -2.03
CA LEU A 57 -2.95 7.11 -0.74
C LEU A 57 -1.73 6.99 0.15
N PHE A 58 -1.90 7.30 1.42
CA PHE A 58 -0.97 6.96 2.49
C PHE A 58 -1.50 5.76 3.26
N LEU A 59 -0.61 4.80 3.49
CA LEU A 59 -0.85 3.62 4.30
C LEU A 59 0.09 3.67 5.49
N GLU A 60 -0.45 3.45 6.68
CA GLU A 60 0.28 3.50 7.95
C GLU A 60 -0.11 2.28 8.80
N LEU A 61 0.86 1.48 9.24
CA LEU A 61 0.63 0.39 10.18
C LEU A 61 0.38 0.95 11.58
N VAL A 62 -0.55 0.33 12.30
CA VAL A 62 -0.85 0.60 13.72
C VAL A 62 0.04 -0.24 14.63
#